data_AF-A0A2W5Y8G3-F1
#
_entry.id   AF-A0A2W5Y8G3-F1
#
_cell.length_a   1.000
_cell.length_b   1.000
_cell.length_c   1.000
_cell.angle_alpha   90.00
_cell.angle_beta   90.00
_cell.angle_gamma   90.00
#
_symmetry.space_group_name_H-M   'P 1'
#
loop_
_entity.id
_entity.type
_entity.pdbx_description
1 polymer ?
#
loop_
_entity_poly.entity_id
_entity_poly.type
_entity_poly.pdbx_seq_one_letter_code
_entity_poly.pdbx_strand_id
1 'polypeptide(L)'
;MPTFCRHNRFLANCPICSPETASGGRASTSGPGPGAAGSTGAERSTAGATTLPRGRSRRLGAKDMRVRQVARSPEDGFQSGLLPGLRASADARRLAEEIAFSVARLDELSRDPPGLYGVIAGEPDDEHAFLLAFLIAYLSPLEDPDDPWRAIRTAAASDPPSLGGAETGPRGVHRPENGTRTLGAYLAWAQRSGSQSAAFFGEGGWSAERRFARALERLALPAFPRAARFELLVSLGRLGRCELRAGTLALGGADETTIAAKRVFGIADVLLLERRSAALAEALGIPLEALDLALYNWDAGDRRATLGSRATASPTLVEELALALGL
;
A
#
# COMPACT_ATOMS: atom_id res chain seq x y z
N MET A 1 -2.45 16.65 -37.94
CA MET A 1 -2.56 15.47 -37.05
C MET A 1 -2.49 15.95 -35.62
N PRO A 2 -3.40 15.54 -34.73
CA PRO A 2 -3.35 15.98 -33.35
C PRO A 2 -2.13 15.38 -32.65
N THR A 3 -1.28 16.23 -32.08
CA THR A 3 -0.04 15.86 -31.39
C THR A 3 -0.30 15.63 -29.91
N PHE A 4 0.20 14.49 -29.43
CA PHE A 4 0.16 14.11 -28.02
C PHE A 4 1.41 14.60 -27.30
N CYS A 5 1.26 15.02 -26.04
CA CYS A 5 2.40 15.41 -25.20
C CYS A 5 2.99 14.19 -24.47
N ARG A 6 4.12 14.39 -23.77
CA ARG A 6 4.76 13.38 -22.90
C ARG A 6 3.87 12.84 -21.77
N HIS A 7 2.76 13.52 -21.46
CA HIS A 7 1.75 13.09 -20.49
C HIS A 7 0.60 12.29 -21.11
N ASN A 8 0.76 11.86 -22.36
CA ASN A 8 -0.18 11.04 -23.13
C ASN A 8 -1.60 11.65 -23.24
N ARG A 9 -1.66 12.98 -23.35
CA ARG A 9 -2.87 13.76 -23.63
C ARG A 9 -2.65 14.63 -24.87
N PHE A 10 -3.74 15.06 -25.52
CA PHE A 10 -3.64 16.10 -26.55
C PHE A 10 -3.04 17.37 -25.95
N LEU A 11 -2.06 17.97 -26.64
CA LEU A 11 -1.36 19.18 -26.18
C LEU A 11 -2.33 20.29 -25.75
N ALA A 12 -3.40 20.51 -26.51
CA ALA A 12 -4.42 21.52 -26.22
C ALA A 12 -5.23 21.28 -24.93
N ASN A 13 -5.27 20.04 -24.43
CA ASN A 13 -6.11 19.63 -23.30
C ASN A 13 -5.29 19.08 -22.11
N CYS A 14 -3.96 19.23 -22.15
CA CYS A 14 -3.10 18.79 -21.07
C CYS A 14 -2.99 19.92 -20.04
N PRO A 15 -3.57 19.81 -18.83
CA PRO A 15 -3.53 20.87 -17.82
C PRO A 15 -2.11 21.18 -17.32
N ILE A 16 -1.14 20.33 -17.65
CA ILE A 16 0.28 20.49 -17.30
C ILE A 16 1.02 21.29 -18.39
N CYS A 17 0.70 21.07 -19.68
CA CYS A 17 1.37 21.73 -20.81
C CYS A 17 0.61 22.97 -21.33
N SER A 18 -0.69 23.10 -21.04
CA SER A 18 -1.50 24.24 -21.44
C SER A 18 -1.06 25.59 -20.85
N PRO A 19 -0.49 25.68 -19.63
CA PRO A 19 0.02 26.96 -19.11
C PRO A 19 1.28 27.44 -19.86
N GLU A 20 2.13 26.51 -20.31
CA GLU A 20 3.38 26.82 -21.03
C GLU A 20 3.13 27.30 -22.46
N THR A 21 2.02 26.90 -23.08
CA THR A 21 1.65 27.35 -24.44
C THR A 21 0.92 28.69 -24.46
N ALA A 22 0.26 29.07 -23.37
CA ALA A 22 -0.39 30.38 -23.22
C ALA A 22 0.58 31.52 -22.87
N SER A 23 1.78 31.20 -22.37
CA SER A 23 2.80 32.18 -21.96
C SER A 23 3.78 32.58 -23.07
N GLY A 24 3.66 31.97 -24.26
CA GLY A 24 4.50 32.26 -25.43
C GLY A 24 3.77 33.04 -26.53
N GLY A 25 3.14 34.18 -26.23
CA GLY A 25 2.63 35.06 -27.29
C GLY A 25 1.63 36.14 -26.88
N ARG A 26 2.10 37.40 -27.00
CA ARG A 26 1.35 38.69 -27.08
C ARG A 26 0.84 39.22 -25.73
N ALA A 27 1.37 40.35 -25.24
CA ALA A 27 1.24 41.73 -25.72
C ALA A 27 -0.20 42.28 -25.67
N SER A 28 -0.40 43.19 -24.71
CA SER A 28 -1.40 44.26 -24.55
C SER A 28 -2.52 44.37 -25.59
N THR A 29 -3.78 44.42 -25.13
CA THR A 29 -4.70 45.56 -25.41
C THR A 29 -5.97 45.46 -24.55
N SER A 30 -6.29 46.60 -23.94
CA SER A 30 -7.50 46.96 -23.22
C SER A 30 -8.68 47.30 -24.15
N GLY A 31 -9.92 46.96 -23.78
CA GLY A 31 -11.13 47.56 -24.35
C GLY A 31 -12.46 46.94 -23.85
N PRO A 32 -13.57 47.70 -23.73
CA PRO A 32 -14.67 47.45 -22.78
C PRO A 32 -15.96 46.84 -23.38
N GLY A 33 -16.88 46.43 -22.49
CA GLY A 33 -18.15 45.71 -22.77
C GLY A 33 -19.28 46.50 -23.45
N PRO A 34 -20.46 45.88 -23.63
CA PRO A 34 -21.68 46.15 -22.82
C PRO A 34 -22.47 44.84 -22.52
N GLY A 35 -23.43 44.68 -21.60
CA GLY A 35 -24.34 45.58 -20.88
C GLY A 35 -25.81 45.28 -21.25
N ALA A 36 -26.61 44.64 -20.36
CA ALA A 36 -28.09 44.67 -20.20
C ALA A 36 -28.59 43.40 -19.45
N ALA A 37 -29.13 43.50 -18.22
CA ALA A 37 -30.56 43.64 -17.83
C ALA A 37 -31.41 42.39 -18.19
N GLY A 38 -32.28 41.78 -17.37
CA GLY A 38 -32.99 42.10 -16.13
C GLY A 38 -34.33 41.30 -16.15
N SER A 39 -35.06 41.26 -15.02
CA SER A 39 -36.42 40.66 -14.79
C SER A 39 -36.45 39.17 -14.37
N THR A 40 -36.70 38.82 -13.09
CA THR A 40 -37.93 38.78 -12.26
C THR A 40 -38.88 37.61 -12.56
N GLY A 41 -39.24 36.90 -11.48
CA GLY A 41 -39.93 35.62 -11.49
C GLY A 41 -41.44 35.64 -11.69
N ALA A 42 -42.01 34.44 -11.68
CA ALA A 42 -43.43 34.17 -11.46
C ALA A 42 -43.62 32.73 -10.96
N GLU A 43 -44.15 32.59 -9.74
CA GLU A 43 -44.83 31.40 -9.25
C GLU A 43 -46.20 31.25 -9.94
N ARG A 44 -46.60 30.01 -10.24
CA ARG A 44 -47.98 29.56 -9.99
C ARG A 44 -48.12 28.03 -10.01
N SER A 45 -48.69 27.52 -8.95
CA SER A 45 -49.11 26.13 -8.68
C SER A 45 -50.35 25.73 -9.49
N THR A 46 -50.53 24.44 -9.81
CA THR A 46 -51.65 23.58 -9.33
C THR A 46 -51.69 22.17 -9.98
N ALA A 47 -51.96 21.20 -9.10
CA ALA A 47 -52.74 19.96 -9.26
C ALA A 47 -52.31 18.82 -10.24
N GLY A 48 -51.81 17.73 -9.64
CA GLY A 48 -52.55 16.45 -9.57
C GLY A 48 -52.47 15.47 -10.73
N ALA A 49 -51.56 14.49 -10.65
CA ALA A 49 -51.75 13.17 -11.27
C ALA A 49 -50.88 12.09 -10.59
N THR A 50 -51.56 11.24 -9.81
CA THR A 50 -51.37 9.79 -9.67
C THR A 50 -49.96 9.16 -9.70
N THR A 51 -49.61 8.68 -8.50
CA THR A 51 -48.62 7.67 -8.14
C THR A 51 -48.59 6.43 -9.05
N LEU A 52 -47.43 6.17 -9.64
CA LEU A 52 -46.94 4.83 -10.01
C LEU A 52 -45.64 4.57 -9.22
N PRO A 53 -45.48 3.43 -8.53
CA PRO A 53 -44.28 3.16 -7.74
C PRO A 53 -43.14 2.81 -8.69
N ARG A 54 -42.40 3.83 -9.12
CA ARG A 54 -41.14 3.66 -9.86
C ARG A 54 -40.13 3.05 -8.89
N GLY A 55 -39.74 1.81 -9.19
CA GLY A 55 -38.85 1.00 -8.38
C GLY A 55 -37.68 1.82 -7.85
N ARG A 56 -37.54 1.83 -6.51
CA ARG A 56 -36.35 2.29 -5.81
C ARG A 56 -35.16 1.53 -6.39
N SER A 57 -34.45 2.18 -7.30
CA SER A 57 -33.04 1.91 -7.54
C SER A 57 -32.38 1.90 -6.16
N ARG A 58 -32.01 0.69 -5.72
CA ARG A 58 -31.24 0.48 -4.51
C ARG A 58 -29.95 1.25 -4.73
N ARG A 59 -29.86 2.43 -4.12
CA ARG A 59 -28.57 3.07 -3.85
C ARG A 59 -27.79 2.03 -3.04
N LEU A 60 -26.88 1.34 -3.74
CA LEU A 60 -25.82 0.57 -3.11
C LEU A 60 -25.20 1.48 -2.06
N GLY A 61 -25.27 1.03 -0.82
CA GLY A 61 -24.99 1.85 0.34
C GLY A 61 -23.64 2.53 0.20
N ALA A 62 -23.66 3.87 0.24
CA ALA A 62 -22.55 4.66 0.74
C ALA A 62 -22.38 4.31 2.22
N LYS A 63 -21.86 3.12 2.51
CA LYS A 63 -21.44 2.71 3.84
C LYS A 63 -19.94 2.93 3.92
N ASP A 64 -19.56 3.85 4.80
CA ASP A 64 -18.20 4.17 5.25
C ASP A 64 -17.30 4.96 4.28
N MET A 65 -17.74 6.17 3.89
CA MET A 65 -16.77 7.21 3.50
C MET A 65 -16.02 7.67 4.77
N ARG A 66 -14.81 7.15 4.98
CA ARG A 66 -13.93 7.58 6.07
C ARG A 66 -13.07 8.75 5.59
N VAL A 67 -13.34 9.94 6.14
CA VAL A 67 -12.48 11.11 5.95
C VAL A 67 -11.44 11.11 7.06
N ARG A 68 -10.17 10.86 6.72
CA ARG A 68 -9.04 11.01 7.64
C ARG A 68 -8.29 12.28 7.27
N GLN A 69 -8.15 13.19 8.23
CA GLN A 69 -7.24 14.31 8.10
C GLN A 69 -5.81 13.79 8.22
N VAL A 70 -4.99 14.11 7.23
CA VAL A 70 -3.57 13.73 7.19
C VAL A 70 -2.77 14.99 7.47
N ALA A 71 -1.91 14.93 8.50
CA ALA A 71 -0.96 16.00 8.74
C ALA A 71 0.04 16.02 7.58
N ARG A 72 0.09 17.13 6.84
CA ARG A 72 1.07 17.38 5.80
C ARG A 72 1.93 18.56 6.20
N SER A 73 3.19 18.51 5.82
CA SER A 73 4.08 19.66 5.95
C SER A 73 3.58 20.80 5.04
N PRO A 74 3.78 22.07 5.46
CA PRO A 74 3.46 23.21 4.60
C PRO A 74 4.28 23.13 3.31
N GLU A 75 3.66 23.53 2.19
CA GLU A 75 4.35 23.59 0.89
C GLU A 75 5.46 24.64 0.93
N ASP A 76 6.65 24.28 0.46
CA ASP A 76 7.87 25.09 0.52
C ASP A 76 8.49 25.31 -0.89
N GLY A 77 7.72 25.04 -1.94
CA GLY A 77 8.16 25.13 -3.32
C GLY A 77 8.88 23.88 -3.85
N PHE A 78 9.05 22.84 -3.02
CA PHE A 78 9.61 21.57 -3.44
C PHE A 78 8.80 20.89 -4.55
N GLN A 79 9.51 20.31 -5.52
CA GLN A 79 8.94 19.50 -6.58
C GLN A 79 9.84 18.30 -6.87
N SER A 80 9.26 17.09 -6.85
CA SER A 80 9.97 15.87 -7.26
C SER A 80 9.51 15.42 -8.64
N GLY A 81 10.47 15.17 -9.54
CA GLY A 81 10.18 14.58 -10.86
C GLY A 81 9.69 13.14 -10.78
N LEU A 82 10.18 12.37 -9.80
CA LEU A 82 9.79 10.98 -9.57
C LEU A 82 8.46 10.87 -8.81
N LEU A 83 8.18 11.82 -7.91
CA LEU A 83 7.03 11.79 -7.02
C LEU A 83 6.24 13.12 -7.07
N PRO A 84 5.44 13.36 -8.13
CA PRO A 84 4.74 14.63 -8.36
C PRO A 84 3.71 14.99 -7.28
N GLY A 85 3.35 14.04 -6.42
CA GLY A 85 2.41 14.25 -5.32
C GLY A 85 3.05 14.78 -4.04
N LEU A 86 4.39 14.75 -3.94
CA LEU A 86 5.13 15.39 -2.86
C LEU A 86 5.30 16.89 -3.15
N ARG A 87 4.87 17.72 -2.20
CA ARG A 87 4.81 19.20 -2.33
C ARG A 87 5.63 19.95 -1.28
N ALA A 88 6.26 19.21 -0.37
CA ALA A 88 7.07 19.75 0.71
C ALA A 88 8.36 18.94 0.83
N SER A 89 9.49 19.61 1.01
CA SER A 89 10.79 18.97 1.20
C SER A 89 10.80 18.04 2.43
N ALA A 90 10.10 18.45 3.50
CA ALA A 90 9.95 17.65 4.71
C ALA A 90 9.19 16.32 4.48
N ASP A 91 8.19 16.30 3.60
CA ASP A 91 7.48 15.06 3.24
C ASP A 91 8.37 14.12 2.41
N ALA A 92 9.24 14.68 1.56
CA ALA A 92 10.23 13.89 0.81
C ALA A 92 11.32 13.32 1.72
N ARG A 93 11.80 14.11 2.69
CA ARG A 93 12.74 13.67 3.73
C ARG A 93 12.15 12.52 4.52
N ARG A 94 10.91 12.67 5.01
CA ARG A 94 10.21 11.59 5.73
C ARG A 94 10.08 10.33 4.87
N LEU A 95 9.75 10.46 3.58
CA LEU A 95 9.67 9.30 2.70
C LEU A 95 11.02 8.60 2.53
N ALA A 96 12.11 9.36 2.38
CA ALA A 96 13.47 8.81 2.32
C ALA A 96 13.81 8.02 3.60
N GLU A 97 13.45 8.55 4.78
CA GLU A 97 13.63 7.86 6.06
C GLU A 97 12.84 6.54 6.14
N GLU A 98 11.59 6.52 5.68
CA GLU A 98 10.76 5.31 5.69
C GLU A 98 11.24 4.26 4.68
N ILE A 99 11.75 4.70 3.52
CA ILE A 99 12.38 3.82 2.54
C ILE A 99 13.66 3.20 3.14
N ALA A 100 14.54 4.03 3.71
CA ALA A 100 15.79 3.56 4.33
C ALA A 100 15.53 2.57 5.47
N PHE A 101 14.54 2.85 6.32
CA PHE A 101 14.11 1.93 7.37
C PHE A 101 13.62 0.59 6.79
N SER A 102 12.77 0.65 5.77
CA SER A 102 12.20 -0.56 5.15
C SER A 102 13.28 -1.41 4.48
N VAL A 103 14.28 -0.79 3.83
CA VAL A 103 15.45 -1.48 3.29
C VAL A 103 16.25 -2.15 4.42
N ALA A 104 16.57 -1.41 5.48
CA ALA A 104 17.32 -1.93 6.62
C ALA A 104 16.61 -3.11 7.29
N ARG A 105 15.28 -3.07 7.40
CA ARG A 105 14.46 -4.19 7.88
C ARG A 105 14.59 -5.43 6.99
N LEU A 106 14.52 -5.29 5.67
CA LEU A 106 14.66 -6.43 4.76
C LEU A 106 16.05 -7.06 4.85
N ASP A 107 17.08 -6.24 5.04
CA ASP A 107 18.45 -6.69 5.30
C ASP A 107 18.56 -7.42 6.64
N GLU A 108 17.94 -6.91 7.71
CA GLU A 108 17.87 -7.58 9.01
C GLU A 108 17.22 -8.96 8.89
N LEU A 109 16.04 -9.06 8.25
CA LEU A 109 15.36 -10.33 8.03
C LEU A 109 16.22 -11.36 7.28
N SER A 110 17.06 -10.90 6.35
CA SER A 110 17.87 -11.79 5.51
C SER A 110 19.17 -12.23 6.19
N ARG A 111 19.68 -11.46 7.15
CA ARG A 111 21.02 -11.68 7.74
C ARG A 111 20.98 -12.07 9.23
N ASP A 112 20.19 -11.38 10.03
CA ASP A 112 20.03 -11.60 11.47
C ASP A 112 18.56 -11.40 11.89
N PRO A 113 17.65 -12.30 11.45
CA PRO A 113 16.23 -12.11 11.65
C PRO A 113 15.85 -12.08 13.14
N PRO A 114 15.13 -11.03 13.60
CA PRO A 114 14.89 -10.83 15.02
C PRO A 114 13.73 -11.68 15.54
N GLY A 115 13.81 -12.08 16.81
CA GLY A 115 12.70 -12.72 17.53
C GLY A 115 12.11 -13.93 16.80
N LEU A 116 10.78 -13.91 16.58
CA LEU A 116 10.11 -15.05 15.92
C LEU A 116 10.48 -15.19 14.45
N TYR A 117 10.99 -14.16 13.78
CA TYR A 117 11.55 -14.35 12.44
C TYR A 117 12.80 -15.24 12.49
N GLY A 118 13.65 -15.10 13.52
CA GLY A 118 14.81 -15.96 13.73
C GLY A 118 14.41 -17.41 14.00
N VAL A 119 13.34 -17.61 14.76
CA VAL A 119 12.73 -18.93 14.96
C VAL A 119 12.27 -19.52 13.62
N ILE A 120 11.53 -18.76 12.82
CA ILE A 120 11.12 -19.18 11.48
C ILE A 120 12.33 -19.48 10.60
N ALA A 121 13.42 -18.73 10.65
CA ALA A 121 14.60 -18.98 9.82
C ALA A 121 15.32 -20.28 10.21
N GLY A 122 15.32 -20.67 11.49
CA GLY A 122 15.99 -21.87 12.01
C GLY A 122 15.12 -23.12 12.16
N GLU A 123 13.80 -23.01 12.03
CA GLU A 123 12.83 -24.10 12.24
C GLU A 123 13.01 -25.29 11.26
N PRO A 124 13.29 -26.53 11.71
CA PRO A 124 13.37 -27.68 10.82
C PRO A 124 12.03 -28.11 10.19
N ASP A 125 10.90 -27.88 10.86
CA ASP A 125 9.58 -28.22 10.32
C ASP A 125 9.00 -27.06 9.49
N ASP A 126 9.00 -27.21 8.17
CA ASP A 126 8.42 -26.22 7.27
C ASP A 126 6.94 -25.93 7.59
N GLU A 127 6.15 -26.92 8.03
CA GLU A 127 4.75 -26.65 8.33
C GLU A 127 4.60 -25.73 9.56
N HIS A 128 5.41 -25.95 10.59
CA HIS A 128 5.47 -25.03 11.72
C HIS A 128 6.02 -23.65 11.33
N ALA A 129 7.08 -23.58 10.53
CA ALA A 129 7.70 -22.33 10.09
C ALA A 129 6.72 -21.45 9.29
N PHE A 130 5.98 -22.04 8.35
CA PHE A 130 5.02 -21.35 7.50
C PHE A 130 3.78 -20.91 8.29
N LEU A 131 3.32 -21.73 9.23
CA LEU A 131 2.20 -21.38 10.12
C LEU A 131 2.58 -20.20 11.02
N LEU A 132 3.79 -20.21 11.58
CA LEU A 132 4.29 -19.11 12.39
C LEU A 132 4.44 -17.82 11.57
N ALA A 133 4.94 -17.90 10.33
CA ALA A 133 5.00 -16.77 9.41
C ALA A 133 3.60 -16.21 9.10
N PHE A 134 2.61 -17.08 8.88
CA PHE A 134 1.22 -16.67 8.72
C PHE A 134 0.70 -15.93 9.95
N LEU A 135 0.93 -16.44 11.16
CA LEU A 135 0.52 -15.79 12.40
C LEU A 135 1.16 -14.41 12.58
N ILE A 136 2.46 -14.27 12.26
CA ILE A 136 3.14 -12.96 12.28
C ILE A 136 2.46 -11.98 11.31
N ALA A 137 2.21 -12.39 10.06
CA ALA A 137 1.58 -11.52 9.08
C ALA A 137 0.11 -11.20 9.41
N TYR A 138 -0.60 -12.12 10.07
CA TYR A 138 -2.01 -11.98 10.40
C TYR A 138 -2.24 -11.11 11.65
N LEU A 139 -1.41 -11.28 12.67
CA LEU A 139 -1.49 -10.54 13.93
C LEU A 139 -0.68 -9.24 13.90
N SER A 140 0.42 -9.19 13.14
CA SER A 140 1.49 -8.19 13.23
C SER A 140 2.14 -8.13 14.62
N PRO A 141 3.47 -8.03 14.71
CA PRO A 141 4.13 -7.78 16.00
C PRO A 141 3.61 -6.48 16.63
N LEU A 142 3.46 -6.50 17.96
CA LEU A 142 3.04 -5.35 18.76
C LEU A 142 4.16 -4.29 18.78
N GLU A 143 3.80 -3.01 18.94
CA GLU A 143 4.76 -1.94 19.23
C GLU A 143 5.01 -1.84 20.75
N ASP A 144 5.15 -3.01 21.37
CA ASP A 144 5.53 -3.19 22.77
C ASP A 144 7.06 -3.38 22.80
N PRO A 145 7.83 -2.47 23.44
CA PRO A 145 9.29 -2.52 23.42
C PRO A 145 9.85 -3.73 24.18
N ASP A 146 9.12 -4.27 25.15
CA ASP A 146 9.57 -5.37 25.99
C ASP A 146 9.23 -6.73 25.36
N ASP A 147 8.05 -6.83 24.74
CA ASP A 147 7.59 -8.09 24.15
C ASP A 147 6.71 -7.93 22.89
N PRO A 148 7.31 -7.57 21.75
CA PRO A 148 6.56 -7.34 20.50
C PRO A 148 5.89 -8.62 19.97
N TRP A 149 6.30 -9.79 20.45
CA TRP A 149 5.90 -11.10 19.96
C TRP A 149 4.87 -11.80 20.85
N ARG A 150 4.47 -11.19 21.97
CA ARG A 150 3.57 -11.78 22.99
C ARG A 150 2.37 -12.46 22.37
N ALA A 151 1.57 -11.72 21.60
CA ALA A 151 0.31 -12.19 21.05
C ALA A 151 0.50 -13.38 20.10
N ILE A 152 1.58 -13.36 19.30
CA ILE A 152 1.90 -14.40 18.32
C ILE A 152 2.35 -15.68 19.04
N ARG A 153 3.23 -15.57 20.04
CA ARG A 153 3.66 -16.73 20.84
C ARG A 153 2.50 -17.38 21.59
N THR A 154 1.64 -16.57 22.20
CA THR A 154 0.43 -17.07 22.89
C THR A 154 -0.48 -17.81 21.93
N ALA A 155 -0.71 -17.28 20.72
CA ALA A 155 -1.54 -17.96 19.73
C ALA A 155 -0.92 -19.28 19.26
N ALA A 156 0.39 -19.29 18.99
CA ALA A 156 1.12 -20.46 18.50
C ALA A 156 1.31 -21.58 19.55
N ALA A 157 1.09 -21.30 20.84
CA ALA A 157 1.27 -22.27 21.92
C ALA A 157 0.21 -23.40 21.95
N SER A 158 -0.76 -23.39 21.03
CA SER A 158 -1.85 -24.35 20.93
C SER A 158 -1.89 -24.97 19.54
N ASP A 159 -2.39 -26.21 19.45
CA ASP A 159 -2.56 -26.93 18.19
C ASP A 159 -4.03 -27.39 18.02
N PRO A 160 -4.79 -26.81 17.08
CA PRO A 160 -4.41 -25.69 16.20
C PRO A 160 -4.26 -24.36 16.97
N PRO A 161 -3.60 -23.34 16.38
CA PRO A 161 -3.42 -22.04 17.03
C PRO A 161 -4.73 -21.38 17.47
N SER A 162 -4.74 -20.88 18.69
CA SER A 162 -5.87 -20.17 19.28
C SER A 162 -5.71 -18.66 19.11
N LEU A 163 -6.67 -18.04 18.41
CA LEU A 163 -6.68 -16.60 18.15
C LEU A 163 -7.63 -15.83 19.08
N GLY A 164 -8.19 -16.50 20.09
CA GLY A 164 -9.17 -15.90 21.00
C GLY A 164 -8.55 -14.77 21.82
N GLY A 165 -9.00 -13.54 21.58
CA GLY A 165 -8.51 -12.36 22.31
C GLY A 165 -7.09 -11.92 21.93
N ALA A 166 -6.54 -12.42 20.81
CA ALA A 166 -5.22 -12.03 20.36
C ALA A 166 -5.18 -10.54 19.99
N GLU A 167 -4.25 -9.82 20.63
CA GLU A 167 -3.94 -8.45 20.26
C GLU A 167 -3.23 -8.39 18.91
N THR A 168 -3.32 -7.23 18.25
CA THR A 168 -2.75 -7.02 16.92
C THR A 168 -1.83 -5.81 16.89
N GLY A 169 -0.72 -5.95 16.19
CA GLY A 169 0.17 -4.85 15.85
C GLY A 169 -0.41 -3.91 14.79
N PRO A 170 0.36 -2.88 14.39
CA PRO A 170 -0.12 -1.83 13.49
C PRO A 170 -0.63 -2.33 12.14
N ARG A 171 -0.01 -3.37 11.57
CA ARG A 171 -0.44 -3.99 10.29
C ARG A 171 -1.27 -5.26 10.48
N GLY A 172 -1.68 -5.54 11.72
CA GLY A 172 -2.45 -6.74 12.04
C GLY A 172 -3.87 -6.64 11.50
N VAL A 173 -4.37 -7.76 11.00
CA VAL A 173 -5.67 -7.83 10.30
C VAL A 173 -6.67 -8.72 11.02
N HIS A 174 -6.24 -9.39 12.10
CA HIS A 174 -7.11 -10.21 12.91
C HIS A 174 -8.30 -9.42 13.46
N ARG A 175 -9.46 -10.05 13.36
CA ARG A 175 -10.70 -9.62 13.99
C ARG A 175 -11.26 -10.83 14.74
N PRO A 176 -11.65 -10.71 16.02
CA PRO A 176 -12.15 -11.84 16.79
C PRO A 176 -13.28 -12.61 16.09
N GLU A 177 -14.19 -11.91 15.42
CA GLU A 177 -15.32 -12.48 14.69
C GLU A 177 -14.94 -13.30 13.44
N ASN A 178 -13.72 -13.13 12.91
CA ASN A 178 -13.23 -13.78 11.70
C ASN A 178 -12.00 -14.68 11.93
N GLY A 179 -11.30 -14.53 13.05
CA GLY A 179 -10.01 -15.17 13.34
C GLY A 179 -9.94 -16.65 12.99
N THR A 180 -10.78 -17.46 13.65
CA THR A 180 -10.84 -18.91 13.44
C THR A 180 -11.18 -19.28 12.00
N ARG A 181 -12.07 -18.51 11.36
CA ARG A 181 -12.47 -18.75 9.96
C ARG A 181 -11.30 -18.49 9.01
N THR A 182 -10.54 -17.42 9.21
CA THR A 182 -9.38 -17.09 8.37
C THR A 182 -8.27 -18.12 8.51
N LEU A 183 -7.94 -18.52 9.74
CA LEU A 183 -6.95 -19.57 10.00
C LEU A 183 -7.39 -20.91 9.39
N GLY A 184 -8.64 -21.31 9.58
CA GLY A 184 -9.17 -22.52 8.95
C GLY A 184 -9.14 -22.46 7.43
N ALA A 185 -9.43 -21.30 6.83
CA ALA A 185 -9.34 -21.11 5.38
C ALA A 185 -7.91 -21.19 4.86
N TYR A 186 -6.93 -20.69 5.62
CA TYR A 186 -5.51 -20.80 5.31
C TYR A 186 -5.01 -22.24 5.35
N LEU A 187 -5.30 -22.97 6.44
CA LEU A 187 -4.91 -24.38 6.56
C LEU A 187 -5.59 -25.24 5.49
N ALA A 188 -6.88 -25.01 5.23
CA ALA A 188 -7.60 -25.72 4.16
C ALA A 188 -7.04 -25.37 2.76
N TRP A 189 -6.53 -24.15 2.56
CA TRP A 189 -5.85 -23.76 1.32
C TRP A 189 -4.55 -24.52 1.13
N ALA A 190 -3.71 -24.58 2.16
CA ALA A 190 -2.47 -25.35 2.15
C ALA A 190 -2.73 -26.85 1.92
N GLN A 191 -3.72 -27.41 2.62
CA GLN A 191 -4.07 -28.83 2.53
C GLN A 191 -4.47 -29.26 1.11
N ARG A 192 -5.07 -28.37 0.31
CA ARG A 192 -5.40 -28.68 -1.10
C ARG A 192 -4.17 -28.90 -1.98
N SER A 193 -3.02 -28.37 -1.57
CA SER A 193 -1.71 -28.60 -2.21
C SER A 193 -0.89 -29.68 -1.50
N GLY A 194 -1.45 -30.36 -0.50
CA GLY A 194 -0.81 -31.42 0.29
C GLY A 194 -0.03 -30.91 1.50
N SER A 195 0.50 -29.69 1.47
CA SER A 195 1.23 -29.06 2.57
C SER A 195 1.30 -27.53 2.38
N GLN A 196 1.66 -26.78 3.43
CA GLN A 196 1.91 -25.34 3.31
C GLN A 196 3.08 -25.08 2.36
N SER A 197 4.22 -25.76 2.57
CA SER A 197 5.40 -25.61 1.71
C SER A 197 5.05 -25.80 0.22
N ALA A 198 4.35 -26.90 -0.11
CA ALA A 198 3.91 -27.18 -1.48
C ALA A 198 2.97 -26.10 -2.06
N ALA A 199 2.09 -25.52 -1.24
CA ALA A 199 1.17 -24.47 -1.67
C ALA A 199 1.88 -23.19 -2.11
N PHE A 200 3.00 -22.83 -1.45
CA PHE A 200 3.82 -21.66 -1.79
C PHE A 200 4.78 -21.92 -2.96
N PHE A 201 5.44 -23.09 -3.02
CA PHE A 201 6.39 -23.40 -4.09
C PHE A 201 5.72 -23.48 -5.47
N GLY A 202 4.48 -23.98 -5.52
CA GLY A 202 3.72 -24.09 -6.76
C GLY A 202 4.31 -25.13 -7.73
N GLU A 203 4.29 -24.83 -9.03
CA GLU A 203 4.83 -25.73 -10.05
C GLU A 203 6.34 -25.54 -10.23
N GLY A 204 7.02 -26.62 -10.63
CA GLY A 204 8.44 -26.58 -10.98
C GLY A 204 8.74 -25.59 -12.11
N GLY A 205 9.84 -24.84 -11.98
CA GLY A 205 10.31 -23.90 -13.00
C GLY A 205 9.70 -22.50 -12.96
N TRP A 206 8.84 -22.18 -11.99
CA TRP A 206 8.42 -20.80 -11.77
C TRP A 206 9.58 -19.93 -11.27
N SER A 207 9.71 -18.72 -11.82
CA SER A 207 10.60 -17.69 -11.25
C SER A 207 10.07 -17.23 -9.89
N ALA A 208 10.95 -16.60 -9.10
CA ALA A 208 10.60 -16.00 -7.82
C ALA A 208 9.42 -15.01 -7.94
N GLU A 209 9.40 -14.16 -8.99
CA GLU A 209 8.31 -13.19 -9.20
C GLU A 209 6.99 -13.86 -9.58
N ARG A 210 7.04 -14.87 -10.45
CA ARG A 210 5.84 -15.62 -10.84
C ARG A 210 5.26 -16.36 -9.65
N ARG A 211 6.12 -16.96 -8.82
CA ARG A 211 5.72 -17.66 -7.59
C ARG A 211 5.06 -16.71 -6.61
N PHE A 212 5.68 -15.56 -6.35
CA PHE A 212 5.11 -14.51 -5.51
C PHE A 212 3.73 -14.07 -5.99
N ALA A 213 3.60 -13.72 -7.29
CA ALA A 213 2.34 -13.25 -7.85
C ALA A 213 1.22 -14.28 -7.72
N ARG A 214 1.51 -15.56 -8.00
CA ARG A 214 0.52 -16.64 -7.90
C ARG A 214 0.15 -16.96 -6.46
N ALA A 215 1.12 -16.97 -5.53
CA ALA A 215 0.84 -17.16 -4.12
C ALA A 215 -0.03 -16.01 -3.59
N LEU A 216 0.29 -14.77 -3.94
CA LEU A 216 -0.48 -13.59 -3.52
C LEU A 216 -1.94 -13.66 -3.99
N GLU A 217 -2.17 -14.02 -5.25
CA GLU A 217 -3.50 -14.22 -5.83
C GLU A 217 -4.28 -15.32 -5.09
N ARG A 218 -3.65 -16.49 -4.91
CA ARG A 218 -4.29 -17.67 -4.30
C ARG A 218 -4.57 -17.50 -2.80
N LEU A 219 -3.78 -16.67 -2.11
CA LEU A 219 -3.96 -16.33 -0.71
C LEU A 219 -5.08 -15.31 -0.45
N ALA A 220 -5.88 -14.92 -1.44
CA ALA A 220 -7.04 -14.02 -1.30
C ALA A 220 -8.19 -14.63 -0.46
N LEU A 221 -7.88 -15.00 0.79
CA LEU A 221 -8.77 -15.63 1.74
C LEU A 221 -9.66 -14.57 2.45
N PRO A 222 -10.80 -14.98 3.01
CA PRO A 222 -11.64 -14.07 3.80
C PRO A 222 -10.85 -13.38 4.91
N ALA A 223 -11.02 -12.07 5.07
CA ALA A 223 -10.33 -11.25 6.07
C ALA A 223 -8.78 -11.34 6.04
N PHE A 224 -8.19 -11.73 4.90
CA PHE A 224 -6.74 -11.72 4.69
C PHE A 224 -6.38 -10.76 3.54
N PRO A 225 -6.28 -9.45 3.81
CA PRO A 225 -6.16 -8.42 2.78
C PRO A 225 -4.77 -8.40 2.13
N ARG A 226 -4.59 -7.55 1.11
CA ARG A 226 -3.33 -7.42 0.34
C ARG A 226 -2.11 -7.24 1.24
N ALA A 227 -2.13 -6.27 2.17
CA ALA A 227 -1.00 -5.98 3.05
C ALA A 227 -0.49 -7.22 3.81
N ALA A 228 -1.38 -7.98 4.45
CA ALA A 228 -1.00 -9.15 5.22
C ALA A 228 -0.45 -10.29 4.33
N ARG A 229 -1.07 -10.52 3.17
CA ARG A 229 -0.58 -11.50 2.19
C ARG A 229 0.80 -11.11 1.64
N PHE A 230 0.97 -9.82 1.34
CA PHE A 230 2.22 -9.29 0.83
C PHE A 230 3.34 -9.46 1.88
N GLU A 231 3.09 -9.04 3.13
CA GLU A 231 4.04 -9.18 4.22
C GLU A 231 4.43 -10.64 4.49
N LEU A 232 3.47 -11.57 4.45
CA LEU A 232 3.74 -13.00 4.56
C LEU A 232 4.75 -13.48 3.51
N LEU A 233 4.52 -13.14 2.24
CA LEU A 233 5.37 -13.57 1.14
C LEU A 233 6.75 -12.91 1.18
N VAL A 234 6.82 -11.62 1.54
CA VAL A 234 8.09 -10.92 1.73
C VAL A 234 8.88 -11.55 2.87
N SER A 235 8.25 -11.84 4.00
CA SER A 235 8.89 -12.47 5.14
C SER A 235 9.42 -13.87 4.78
N LEU A 236 8.60 -14.74 4.17
CA LEU A 236 9.05 -16.07 3.74
C LEU A 236 10.20 -16.01 2.73
N GLY A 237 10.16 -15.05 1.80
CA GLY A 237 11.24 -14.80 0.84
C GLY A 237 12.55 -14.38 1.50
N ARG A 238 12.49 -13.41 2.42
CA ARG A 238 13.67 -12.88 3.10
C ARG A 238 14.28 -13.86 4.10
N LEU A 239 13.46 -14.69 4.72
CA LEU A 239 13.90 -15.74 5.65
C LEU A 239 14.43 -17.00 4.95
N GLY A 240 14.47 -17.00 3.62
CA GLY A 240 15.00 -18.12 2.84
C GLY A 240 14.11 -19.37 2.80
N ARG A 241 12.84 -19.26 3.22
CA ARG A 241 11.90 -20.41 3.29
C ARG A 241 11.30 -20.77 1.95
N CYS A 242 11.12 -19.78 1.10
CA CYS A 242 10.63 -19.98 -0.26
C CYS A 242 11.22 -18.90 -1.15
N GLU A 243 11.72 -19.25 -2.34
CA GLU A 243 12.26 -18.27 -3.27
C GLU A 243 11.12 -17.39 -3.81
N LEU A 244 10.93 -16.25 -3.17
CA LEU A 244 9.82 -15.32 -3.40
C LEU A 244 10.37 -13.90 -3.55
N ARG A 245 9.95 -13.20 -4.60
CA ARG A 245 10.30 -11.80 -4.86
C ARG A 245 9.10 -11.06 -5.43
N ALA A 246 8.80 -9.86 -4.95
CA ALA A 246 7.72 -9.06 -5.50
C ALA A 246 8.11 -8.49 -6.87
N GLY A 247 7.37 -8.84 -7.92
CA GLY A 247 7.45 -8.17 -9.23
C GLY A 247 6.54 -6.93 -9.34
N THR A 248 5.57 -6.80 -8.45
CA THR A 248 4.57 -5.71 -8.37
C THR A 248 4.18 -5.51 -6.91
N LEU A 249 3.70 -4.31 -6.54
CA LEU A 249 3.14 -4.07 -5.20
C LEU A 249 1.70 -4.59 -5.04
N ALA A 250 1.04 -4.89 -6.16
CA ALA A 250 -0.35 -5.34 -6.24
C ALA A 250 -1.35 -4.39 -5.55
N LEU A 251 -1.10 -3.09 -5.70
CA LEU A 251 -1.90 -1.97 -5.23
C LEU A 251 -3.33 -2.04 -5.77
N GLY A 252 -4.28 -1.65 -4.94
CA GLY A 252 -5.70 -1.67 -5.29
C GLY A 252 -6.60 -1.51 -4.07
N GLY A 253 -7.89 -1.24 -4.34
CA GLY A 253 -8.90 -1.13 -3.29
C GLY A 253 -8.66 0.02 -2.30
N ALA A 254 -9.05 -0.21 -1.04
CA ALA A 254 -8.96 0.74 0.07
C ALA A 254 -7.76 0.47 1.01
N ASP A 255 -6.76 -0.26 0.51
CA ASP A 255 -5.53 -0.58 1.24
C ASP A 255 -4.69 0.68 1.51
N GLU A 256 -4.12 0.81 2.72
CA GLU A 256 -3.44 2.04 3.16
C GLU A 256 -2.19 2.33 2.34
N THR A 257 -1.40 1.31 2.00
CA THR A 257 -0.26 1.44 1.07
C THR A 257 -0.71 1.97 -0.28
N THR A 258 -1.84 1.49 -0.80
CA THR A 258 -2.43 1.98 -2.06
C THR A 258 -2.85 3.45 -1.98
N ILE A 259 -3.43 3.87 -0.87
CA ILE A 259 -3.83 5.26 -0.64
C ILE A 259 -2.59 6.17 -0.55
N ALA A 260 -1.55 5.73 0.17
CA ALA A 260 -0.27 6.42 0.26
C ALA A 260 0.39 6.57 -1.11
N ALA A 261 0.45 5.48 -1.89
CA ALA A 261 0.97 5.50 -3.26
C ALA A 261 0.24 6.53 -4.13
N LYS A 262 -1.10 6.54 -4.11
CA LYS A 262 -1.90 7.53 -4.85
C LYS A 262 -1.51 8.97 -4.50
N ARG A 263 -1.26 9.24 -3.21
CA ARG A 263 -0.88 10.55 -2.71
C ARG A 263 0.53 10.95 -3.14
N VAL A 264 1.52 10.07 -2.97
CA VAL A 264 2.92 10.33 -3.27
C VAL A 264 3.16 10.46 -4.78
N PHE A 265 2.56 9.59 -5.59
CA PHE A 265 2.69 9.62 -7.05
C PHE A 265 1.75 10.63 -7.74
N GLY A 266 0.79 11.20 -7.00
CA GLY A 266 -0.19 12.15 -7.53
C GLY A 266 -1.09 11.58 -8.63
N ILE A 267 -1.39 10.27 -8.57
CA ILE A 267 -2.15 9.56 -9.61
C ILE A 267 -3.05 8.48 -9.01
N ALA A 268 -4.27 8.32 -9.54
CA ALA A 268 -5.24 7.35 -9.05
C ALA A 268 -5.31 6.05 -9.89
N ASP A 269 -4.75 6.07 -11.10
CA ASP A 269 -4.72 4.92 -12.01
C ASP A 269 -3.77 3.82 -11.49
N VAL A 270 -4.32 2.64 -11.22
CA VAL A 270 -3.58 1.55 -10.57
C VAL A 270 -2.47 0.99 -11.45
N LEU A 271 -2.68 0.87 -12.77
CA LEU A 271 -1.66 0.35 -13.68
C LEU A 271 -0.46 1.30 -13.76
N LEU A 272 -0.72 2.60 -13.79
CA LEU A 272 0.32 3.61 -13.75
C LEU A 272 1.00 3.71 -12.38
N LEU A 273 0.27 3.46 -11.28
CA LEU A 273 0.88 3.36 -9.95
C LEU A 273 1.88 2.22 -9.89
N GLU A 274 1.51 1.00 -10.30
CA GLU A 274 2.43 -0.14 -10.33
C GLU A 274 3.69 0.15 -11.14
N ARG A 275 3.51 0.68 -12.36
CA ARG A 275 4.64 1.02 -13.23
C ARG A 275 5.56 2.06 -12.60
N ARG A 276 5.00 3.07 -11.94
CA ARG A 276 5.78 4.14 -11.28
C ARG A 276 6.45 3.65 -10.00
N SER A 277 5.82 2.77 -9.24
CA SER A 277 6.44 2.13 -8.07
C SER A 277 7.64 1.29 -8.47
N ALA A 278 7.51 0.46 -9.53
CA ALA A 278 8.64 -0.31 -10.05
C ALA A 278 9.77 0.61 -10.54
N ALA A 279 9.45 1.63 -11.34
CA ALA A 279 10.44 2.59 -11.84
C ALA A 279 11.11 3.39 -10.70
N LEU A 280 10.38 3.72 -9.64
CA LEU A 280 10.96 4.37 -8.45
C LEU A 280 11.93 3.43 -7.74
N ALA A 281 11.53 2.19 -7.47
CA ALA A 281 12.41 1.22 -6.82
C ALA A 281 13.70 1.01 -7.63
N GLU A 282 13.58 0.88 -8.96
CA GLU A 282 14.71 0.78 -9.88
C GLU A 282 15.61 2.04 -9.83
N ALA A 283 15.02 3.23 -9.93
CA ALA A 283 15.77 4.49 -9.89
C ALA A 283 16.50 4.72 -8.56
N LEU A 284 15.94 4.22 -7.45
CA LEU A 284 16.55 4.29 -6.13
C LEU A 284 17.51 3.13 -5.84
N GLY A 285 17.57 2.10 -6.70
CA GLY A 285 18.40 0.91 -6.48
C GLY A 285 17.97 0.06 -5.28
N ILE A 286 16.69 0.08 -4.91
CA ILE A 286 16.15 -0.62 -3.73
C ILE A 286 15.25 -1.81 -4.14
N PRO A 287 15.05 -2.80 -3.25
CA PRO A 287 14.05 -3.84 -3.47
C PRO A 287 12.63 -3.25 -3.52
N LEU A 288 11.81 -3.70 -4.46
CA LEU A 288 10.42 -3.22 -4.60
C LEU A 288 9.61 -3.44 -3.32
N GLU A 289 9.89 -4.53 -2.59
CA GLU A 289 9.23 -4.86 -1.32
C GLU A 289 9.40 -3.76 -0.27
N ALA A 290 10.52 -3.02 -0.29
CA ALA A 290 10.77 -1.95 0.67
C ALA A 290 9.75 -0.81 0.51
N LEU A 291 9.27 -0.56 -0.71
CA LEU A 291 8.27 0.48 -0.95
C LEU A 291 6.92 0.17 -0.30
N ASP A 292 6.56 -1.10 -0.08
CA ASP A 292 5.28 -1.46 0.53
C ASP A 292 5.13 -0.90 1.95
N LEU A 293 6.13 -1.19 2.78
CA LEU A 293 6.18 -0.74 4.17
C LEU A 293 6.50 0.74 4.25
N ALA A 294 7.39 1.26 3.39
CA ALA A 294 7.74 2.67 3.38
C ALA A 294 6.54 3.57 3.08
N LEU A 295 5.74 3.22 2.07
CA LEU A 295 4.51 3.95 1.74
C LEU A 295 3.47 3.85 2.84
N TYR A 296 3.31 2.67 3.45
CA TYR A 296 2.44 2.49 4.60
C TYR A 296 2.84 3.43 5.76
N ASN A 297 4.12 3.40 6.17
CA ASN A 297 4.61 4.20 7.29
C ASN A 297 4.58 5.70 7.00
N TRP A 298 4.90 6.12 5.76
CA TRP A 298 4.87 7.51 5.37
C TRP A 298 3.49 8.17 5.57
N ASP A 299 2.42 7.39 5.39
CA ASP A 299 1.03 7.82 5.59
C ASP A 299 0.51 7.55 7.03
N ALA A 300 1.21 6.72 7.80
CA ALA A 300 0.88 6.42 9.19
C ALA A 300 1.18 7.60 10.14
N GLY A 301 1.95 8.60 9.69
CA GLY A 301 2.35 9.76 10.48
C GLY A 301 3.41 9.40 11.51
N ASP A 302 3.25 9.83 12.76
CA ASP A 302 4.27 9.62 13.81
C ASP A 302 4.34 8.17 14.34
N ARG A 303 3.47 7.28 13.87
CA ARG A 303 3.43 5.87 14.29
C ARG A 303 3.93 4.95 13.19
N ARG A 304 5.25 4.81 13.10
CA ARG A 304 5.92 3.83 12.23
C ARG A 304 5.60 2.41 12.71
N ALA A 305 5.19 1.53 11.80
CA ALA A 305 5.14 0.10 12.07
C ALA A 305 6.55 -0.49 11.93
N THR A 306 7.07 -1.04 13.01
CA THR A 306 8.40 -1.67 13.03
C THR A 306 8.34 -3.13 12.59
N LEU A 307 7.17 -3.76 12.75
CA LEU A 307 6.93 -5.17 12.46
C LEU A 307 7.93 -6.09 13.17
N GLY A 308 8.34 -5.73 14.38
CA GLY A 308 9.29 -6.49 15.20
C GLY A 308 10.76 -6.33 14.77
N SER A 309 11.06 -5.42 13.84
CA SER A 309 12.43 -5.09 13.43
C SER A 309 13.15 -4.28 14.50
N ARG A 310 14.45 -4.51 14.68
CA ARG A 310 15.34 -3.67 15.50
C ARG A 310 16.20 -2.76 14.61
N ALA A 311 16.10 -2.91 13.31
CA ALA A 311 16.86 -2.13 12.34
C ALA A 311 16.58 -0.63 12.50
N THR A 312 17.60 0.17 12.25
CA THR A 312 17.49 1.61 12.13
C THR A 312 17.88 2.04 10.72
N ALA A 313 17.28 3.13 10.24
CA ALA A 313 17.66 3.71 8.97
C ALA A 313 19.11 4.22 9.04
N SER A 314 19.93 3.80 8.08
CA SER A 314 21.29 4.34 7.93
C SER A 314 21.21 5.82 7.54
N PRO A 315 21.83 6.76 8.29
CA PRO A 315 21.83 8.17 7.94
C PRO A 315 22.37 8.42 6.53
N THR A 316 23.40 7.68 6.12
CA THR A 316 23.97 7.78 4.77
C THR A 316 22.95 7.41 3.69
N LEU A 317 22.24 6.28 3.88
CA LEU A 317 21.21 5.85 2.93
C LEU A 317 20.04 6.84 2.88
N VAL A 318 19.67 7.45 4.02
CA VAL A 318 18.65 8.49 4.07
C VAL A 318 19.06 9.69 3.22
N GLU A 319 20.29 10.17 3.32
CA GLU A 319 20.78 11.29 2.51
C GLU A 319 20.84 10.95 1.02
N GLU A 320 21.32 9.75 0.66
CA GLU A 320 21.35 9.28 -0.74
C GLU A 320 19.95 9.23 -1.35
N LEU A 321 18.99 8.68 -0.61
CA LEU A 321 17.59 8.61 -1.04
C LEU A 321 16.95 10.00 -1.10
N ALA A 322 17.23 10.88 -0.13
CA ALA A 322 16.74 12.25 -0.13
C ALA A 322 17.19 13.00 -1.40
N LEU A 323 18.49 12.95 -1.73
CA LEU A 323 19.04 13.52 -2.96
C LEU A 323 18.37 12.94 -4.21
N ALA A 324 18.19 11.61 -4.26
CA ALA A 324 17.54 10.95 -5.38
C ALA A 324 16.06 11.34 -5.55
N LEU A 325 15.37 11.70 -4.46
CA LEU A 325 14.00 12.23 -4.48
C LEU A 325 13.93 13.71 -4.87
N GLY A 326 15.08 14.40 -4.94
CA GLY A 326 15.21 15.80 -5.37
C GLY A 326 15.43 16.81 -4.25
N LEU A 327 15.86 16.36 -3.06
CA LEU A 327 16.29 17.24 -1.97
C LEU A 327 17.73 17.76 -2.17
#